data_AF-A0A7T0BX22-F1
#
_entry.id   AF-A0A7T0BX22-F1
#
_cell.length_a   1.000
_cell.length_b   1.000
_cell.length_c   1.000
_cell.angle_alpha   90.00
_cell.angle_beta   90.00
_cell.angle_gamma   90.00
#
_symmetry.space_group_name_H-M   'P 1'
#
loop_
_entity.id
_entity.type
_entity.pdbx_description
1 polymer ?
#
loop_
_entity_poly.entity_id
_entity_poly.type
_entity_poly.pdbx_seq_one_letter_code
_entity_poly.pdbx_strand_id
1 'polypeptide(L)'
;MPIQNTLVAEDRSSFSIDPSPYFRGLIKVKKFAEILMSQQLWCFGKDIKNPGNNLLIRYGLEKFRPPKRLDGSTNYIATINGEVRLILWGFGIYFGCGNNSGVYLGRFDFYPKLIGEVPLNPPFWSSSALPDLVPPSNEEEWEHSFGLISEFCEWATRYEDWVNQVMGNSYRVSCLEDWDQQTVFSDDMAGAWNRLANYFGQHLVSNKFSI
;
A
#
# COMPACT_ATOMS: atom_id res chain seq x y z
N MET A 1 -58.63 -5.12 -25.72
CA MET A 1 -57.20 -5.29 -26.03
C MET A 1 -56.38 -4.59 -24.95
N PRO A 2 -55.65 -5.31 -24.10
CA PRO A 2 -54.58 -4.74 -23.30
C PRO A 2 -53.22 -5.10 -23.91
N ILE A 3 -52.32 -4.11 -23.96
CA ILE A 3 -50.94 -4.25 -24.42
C ILE A 3 -50.16 -5.00 -23.34
N GLN A 4 -49.64 -6.16 -23.71
CA GLN A 4 -48.77 -6.99 -22.89
C GLN A 4 -47.38 -6.34 -22.85
N ASN A 5 -47.02 -5.74 -21.72
CA ASN A 5 -45.64 -5.33 -21.45
C ASN A 5 -44.82 -6.59 -21.19
N THR A 6 -44.20 -7.11 -22.25
CA THR A 6 -43.15 -8.11 -22.18
C THR A 6 -41.94 -7.48 -21.49
N LEU A 7 -41.75 -7.82 -20.21
CA LEU A 7 -40.47 -7.64 -19.53
C LEU A 7 -39.43 -8.43 -20.31
N VAL A 8 -38.61 -7.72 -21.08
CA VAL A 8 -37.34 -8.25 -21.59
C VAL A 8 -36.50 -8.49 -20.35
N ALA A 9 -36.38 -9.77 -19.97
CA ALA A 9 -35.40 -10.20 -19.00
C ALA A 9 -34.03 -9.80 -19.55
N GLU A 10 -33.41 -8.79 -18.95
CA GLU A 10 -32.00 -8.51 -19.15
C GLU A 10 -31.24 -9.77 -18.76
N ASP A 11 -30.56 -10.31 -19.76
CA ASP A 11 -29.70 -11.47 -19.70
C ASP A 11 -28.64 -11.27 -18.60
N ARG A 12 -28.91 -11.82 -17.42
CA ARG A 12 -27.96 -11.92 -16.30
C ARG A 12 -27.02 -13.10 -16.51
N SER A 13 -26.43 -13.24 -17.69
CA SER A 13 -25.39 -14.22 -17.93
C SER A 13 -24.23 -13.62 -18.72
N SER A 14 -23.17 -13.22 -18.00
CA SER A 14 -21.76 -13.37 -18.42
C SER A 14 -20.83 -12.49 -17.58
N PHE A 15 -20.56 -12.89 -16.33
CA PHE A 15 -19.24 -12.72 -15.69
C PHE A 15 -19.21 -13.63 -14.45
N SER A 16 -19.28 -14.95 -14.66
CA SER A 16 -18.73 -15.87 -13.66
C SER A 16 -17.22 -15.92 -13.85
N ILE A 17 -16.54 -14.82 -13.51
CA ILE A 17 -15.08 -14.83 -13.40
C ILE A 17 -14.81 -15.59 -12.10
N ASP A 18 -14.30 -16.82 -12.22
CA ASP A 18 -13.71 -17.47 -11.07
C ASP A 18 -12.64 -16.51 -10.52
N PRO A 19 -12.76 -16.00 -9.28
CA PRO A 19 -11.82 -14.99 -8.82
C PRO A 19 -10.42 -15.56 -8.87
N SER A 20 -9.53 -14.84 -9.56
CA SER A 20 -8.11 -15.17 -9.70
C SER A 20 -7.53 -15.69 -8.37
N PRO A 21 -6.65 -16.70 -8.38
CA PRO A 21 -5.97 -17.17 -7.17
C PRO A 21 -5.38 -16.03 -6.34
N TYR A 22 -4.89 -14.97 -7.00
CA TYR A 22 -4.41 -13.76 -6.38
C TYR A 22 -5.51 -12.96 -5.66
N PHE A 23 -6.69 -12.79 -6.26
CA PHE A 23 -7.81 -12.16 -5.57
C PHE A 23 -8.20 -12.93 -4.32
N ARG A 24 -8.31 -14.27 -4.42
CA ARG A 24 -8.59 -15.14 -3.27
C ARG A 24 -7.51 -15.04 -2.19
N GLY A 25 -6.24 -14.97 -2.58
CA GLY A 25 -5.12 -14.76 -1.68
C GLY A 25 -5.23 -13.41 -0.96
N LEU A 26 -5.45 -12.34 -1.71
CA LEU A 26 -5.59 -10.99 -1.15
C LEU A 26 -6.70 -10.94 -0.10
N ILE A 27 -7.90 -11.47 -0.40
CA ILE A 27 -9.03 -11.41 0.52
C ILE A 27 -8.74 -12.11 1.86
N LYS A 28 -7.91 -13.16 1.88
CA LYS A 28 -7.52 -13.86 3.13
C LYS A 28 -6.74 -12.97 4.10
N VAL A 29 -5.93 -12.05 3.58
CA VAL A 29 -5.04 -11.21 4.40
C VAL A 29 -5.44 -9.73 4.41
N LYS A 30 -6.36 -9.29 3.53
CA LYS A 30 -6.74 -7.89 3.33
C LYS A 30 -7.02 -7.18 4.64
N LYS A 31 -7.87 -7.75 5.49
CA LYS A 31 -8.25 -7.09 6.75
C LYS A 31 -7.07 -6.89 7.70
N PHE A 32 -6.20 -7.89 7.80
CA PHE A 32 -4.98 -7.79 8.61
C PHE A 32 -4.03 -6.73 8.03
N ALA A 33 -3.84 -6.73 6.71
CA ALA A 33 -2.99 -5.77 6.01
C ALA A 33 -3.50 -4.33 6.12
N GLU A 34 -4.82 -4.11 6.09
CA GLU A 34 -5.44 -2.79 6.33
C GLU A 34 -5.16 -2.26 7.73
N ILE A 35 -5.32 -3.11 8.76
CA ILE A 35 -5.04 -2.75 10.14
C ILE A 35 -3.56 -2.36 10.29
N LEU A 36 -2.66 -3.21 9.78
CA LEU A 36 -1.22 -2.97 9.87
C LEU A 36 -0.79 -1.72 9.09
N MET A 37 -1.33 -1.49 7.89
CA MET A 37 -1.07 -0.28 7.10
C MET A 37 -1.56 0.98 7.81
N SER A 38 -2.78 0.97 8.36
CA SER A 38 -3.31 2.14 9.09
C SER A 38 -2.48 2.45 10.33
N GLN A 39 -2.07 1.42 11.08
CA GLN A 39 -1.16 1.55 12.22
C GLN A 39 0.22 2.07 11.80
N GLN A 40 0.78 1.56 10.70
CA GLN A 40 2.07 2.02 10.18
C GLN A 40 2.04 3.50 9.78
N LEU A 41 1.01 3.94 9.07
CA LEU A 41 0.84 5.35 8.69
C LEU A 41 0.67 6.25 9.92
N TRP A 42 0.03 5.76 10.99
CA TRP A 42 -0.01 6.45 12.27
C TRP A 42 1.38 6.56 12.92
N CYS A 43 2.13 5.45 12.97
CA CYS A 43 3.51 5.43 13.48
C CYS A 43 4.40 6.39 12.70
N PHE A 44 4.30 6.45 11.36
CA PHE A 44 4.99 7.47 10.57
C PHE A 44 4.62 8.90 10.99
N GLY A 45 3.35 9.15 11.31
CA GLY A 45 2.91 10.43 11.87
C GLY A 45 3.63 10.80 13.18
N LYS A 46 3.88 9.83 14.06
CA LYS A 46 4.66 10.01 15.30
C LYS A 46 6.17 10.18 14.99
N ASP A 47 6.71 9.39 14.07
CA ASP A 47 8.10 9.46 13.58
C ASP A 47 8.45 10.84 12.99
N ILE A 48 7.49 11.46 12.30
CA ILE A 48 7.60 12.79 11.72
C ILE A 48 7.65 13.88 12.80
N LYS A 49 6.91 13.68 13.89
CA LYS A 49 6.78 14.61 15.02
C LYS A 49 7.86 14.42 16.09
N ASN A 50 8.67 13.37 15.97
CA ASN A 50 9.70 13.03 16.95
C ASN A 50 10.61 14.26 17.24
N PRO A 51 10.63 14.78 18.48
CA PRO A 51 11.39 15.96 18.84
C PRO A 51 12.89 15.74 18.56
N GLY A 52 13.47 16.61 17.74
CA GLY A 52 14.89 16.58 17.42
C GLY A 52 15.24 15.87 16.12
N ASN A 53 14.39 14.99 15.56
CA ASN A 53 14.64 14.47 14.21
C ASN A 53 13.47 13.69 13.59
N ASN A 54 13.12 14.02 12.34
CA ASN A 54 12.15 13.29 11.54
C ASN A 54 12.76 11.95 11.08
N LEU A 55 12.24 10.82 11.57
CA LEU A 55 12.88 9.52 11.34
C LEU A 55 12.83 9.07 9.87
N LEU A 56 11.77 9.41 9.12
CA LEU A 56 11.71 9.11 7.68
C LEU A 56 12.83 9.82 6.90
N ILE A 57 13.11 11.08 7.24
CA ILE A 57 14.21 11.82 6.60
C ILE A 57 15.56 11.22 6.98
N ARG A 58 15.77 10.84 8.24
CA ARG A 58 17.00 10.15 8.67
C ARG A 58 17.21 8.81 7.97
N TYR A 59 16.12 8.10 7.69
CA TYR A 59 16.16 6.83 6.98
C TYR A 59 16.48 7.00 5.48
N GLY A 60 16.41 8.24 4.97
CA GLY A 60 16.82 8.60 3.61
C GLY A 60 15.68 9.08 2.70
N LEU A 61 14.49 9.36 3.24
CA LEU A 61 13.38 9.89 2.45
C LEU A 61 13.47 11.41 2.31
N GLU A 62 13.13 11.91 1.13
CA GLU A 62 13.00 13.34 0.87
C GLU A 62 11.60 13.82 1.20
N LYS A 63 11.50 14.99 1.83
CA LYS A 63 10.23 15.57 2.27
C LYS A 63 9.79 16.70 1.34
N PHE A 64 8.60 16.57 0.79
CA PHE A 64 7.96 17.62 -0.01
C PHE A 64 6.65 18.05 0.66
N ARG A 65 6.52 19.35 0.94
CA ARG A 65 5.31 19.94 1.54
C ARG A 65 4.44 20.57 0.46
N PRO A 66 3.10 20.54 0.61
CA PRO A 66 2.24 21.31 -0.27
C PRO A 66 2.59 22.80 -0.19
N PRO A 67 2.47 23.55 -1.31
CA PRO A 67 2.54 25.00 -1.30
C PRO A 67 1.59 25.59 -0.24
N LYS A 68 1.98 26.69 0.41
CA LYS A 68 1.24 27.29 1.54
C LYS A 68 -0.26 27.58 1.29
N ARG A 69 -0.69 27.63 0.03
CA ARG A 69 -2.07 27.94 -0.40
C ARG A 69 -2.88 26.70 -0.78
N LEU A 70 -2.28 25.51 -0.71
CA LEU A 70 -2.93 24.25 -1.02
C LEU A 70 -3.03 23.43 0.25
N ASP A 71 -4.25 22.99 0.55
CA ASP A 71 -4.48 21.92 1.50
C ASP A 71 -4.03 20.61 0.88
N GLY A 72 -3.29 19.79 1.64
CA GLY A 72 -2.79 18.53 1.13
C GLY A 72 -1.85 17.80 2.07
N SER A 73 -1.50 16.58 1.66
CA SER A 73 -0.58 15.71 2.37
C SER A 73 0.88 16.05 2.04
N THR A 74 1.73 16.07 3.06
CA THR A 74 3.19 16.02 2.85
C THR A 74 3.56 14.69 2.20
N ASN A 75 4.44 14.74 1.20
CA ASN A 75 4.99 13.55 0.55
C ASN A 75 6.34 13.23 1.20
N TYR A 76 6.60 11.95 1.44
CA TYR A 76 7.95 11.44 1.72
C TYR A 76 8.32 10.48 0.61
N ILE A 77 9.40 10.79 -0.13
CA ILE A 77 9.75 10.11 -1.37
C ILE A 77 11.12 9.43 -1.19
N ALA A 78 11.21 8.17 -1.60
CA ALA A 78 12.49 7.49 -1.78
C ALA A 78 12.73 7.25 -3.27
N THR A 79 13.91 7.65 -3.75
CA THR A 79 14.34 7.53 -5.13
C THR A 79 15.52 6.58 -5.20
N ILE A 80 15.49 5.61 -6.11
CA ILE A 80 16.60 4.68 -6.38
C ILE A 80 17.03 4.87 -7.83
N ASN A 81 18.31 5.16 -8.07
CA ASN A 81 18.86 5.40 -9.42
C ASN A 81 18.11 6.50 -10.22
N GLY A 82 17.58 7.51 -9.54
CA GLY A 82 16.81 8.59 -10.18
C GLY A 82 15.34 8.28 -10.42
N GLU A 83 14.88 7.07 -10.10
CA GLU A 83 13.47 6.68 -10.24
C GLU A 83 12.76 6.61 -8.90
N VAL A 84 11.50 7.07 -8.88
CA VAL A 84 10.66 7.06 -7.69
C VAL A 84 10.32 5.62 -7.32
N ARG A 85 10.85 5.15 -6.19
CA ARG A 85 10.60 3.80 -5.67
C ARG A 85 9.43 3.77 -4.69
N LEU A 86 9.35 4.79 -3.83
CA LEU A 86 8.36 4.85 -2.76
C LEU A 86 7.86 6.28 -2.62
N ILE A 87 6.54 6.43 -2.48
CA ILE A 87 5.93 7.67 -2.00
C ILE A 87 5.02 7.33 -0.82
N LEU A 88 5.20 8.04 0.29
CA LEU A 88 4.34 7.95 1.46
C LEU A 88 3.49 9.21 1.59
N TRP A 89 2.18 9.01 1.79
CA TRP A 89 1.21 10.05 2.13
C TRP A 89 0.47 9.70 3.43
N GLY A 90 -0.33 10.64 3.94
CA GLY A 90 -1.26 10.34 5.03
C GLY A 90 -2.44 9.44 4.63
N PHE A 91 -2.71 9.32 3.31
CA PHE A 91 -3.85 8.59 2.76
C PHE A 91 -3.50 7.23 2.12
N GLY A 92 -2.22 6.91 1.97
CA GLY A 92 -1.78 5.68 1.32
C GLY A 92 -0.30 5.70 0.96
N ILE A 93 0.12 4.71 0.20
CA ILE A 93 1.49 4.56 -0.30
C ILE A 93 1.47 4.22 -1.79
N TYR A 94 2.54 4.61 -2.47
CA TYR A 94 2.90 4.09 -3.78
C TYR A 94 4.24 3.36 -3.65
N PHE A 95 4.35 2.18 -4.26
CA PHE A 95 5.60 1.46 -4.41
C PHE A 95 5.77 1.06 -5.88
N GLY A 96 6.87 1.49 -6.49
CA GLY A 96 7.12 1.32 -7.92
C GLY A 96 8.38 0.52 -8.21
N CYS A 97 8.40 -0.10 -9.38
CA CYS A 97 9.60 -0.48 -10.10
C CYS A 97 9.70 0.39 -11.36
N GLY A 98 10.90 0.55 -11.94
CA GLY A 98 11.18 1.50 -13.02
C GLY A 98 10.17 1.54 -14.16
N ASN A 99 10.20 2.60 -14.97
CA ASN A 99 9.19 2.88 -16.01
C ASN A 99 7.75 3.09 -15.49
N ASN A 100 7.57 3.53 -14.24
CA ASN A 100 6.26 3.87 -13.63
C ASN A 100 5.30 2.69 -13.44
N SER A 101 5.80 1.46 -13.57
CA SER A 101 5.07 0.27 -13.13
C SER A 101 5.04 0.25 -11.60
N GLY A 102 3.90 0.54 -11.00
CA GLY A 102 3.81 0.54 -9.54
C GLY A 102 2.43 0.32 -9.01
N VAL A 103 2.38 0.01 -7.73
CA VAL A 103 1.16 -0.27 -6.99
C VAL A 103 0.89 0.84 -5.99
N TYR A 104 -0.31 1.37 -6.04
CA TYR A 104 -0.89 2.17 -4.99
C TYR A 104 -1.65 1.27 -4.01
N LEU A 105 -1.46 1.52 -2.72
CA LEU A 105 -2.25 0.92 -1.63
C LEU A 105 -2.83 2.03 -0.76
N GLY A 106 -4.16 2.01 -0.58
CA GLY A 106 -4.86 2.97 0.25
C GLY A 106 -4.78 2.63 1.73
N ARG A 107 -4.79 3.65 2.59
CA ARG A 107 -4.76 3.48 4.06
C ARG A 107 -5.89 2.58 4.59
N PHE A 108 -7.10 2.74 4.06
CA PHE A 108 -8.30 2.03 4.49
C PHE A 108 -8.85 1.07 3.43
N ASP A 109 -8.09 0.88 2.35
CA ASP A 109 -8.44 -0.02 1.26
C ASP A 109 -7.16 -0.67 0.76
N PHE A 110 -6.76 -1.75 1.44
CA PHE A 110 -5.58 -2.54 1.05
C PHE A 110 -5.96 -3.39 -0.17
N TYR A 111 -6.04 -2.73 -1.31
CA TYR A 111 -6.34 -3.34 -2.59
C TYR A 111 -5.40 -2.73 -3.63
N PRO A 112 -4.64 -3.55 -4.38
CA PRO A 112 -3.66 -3.03 -5.35
C PRO A 112 -4.39 -2.24 -6.43
N LYS A 113 -3.88 -1.04 -6.71
CA LYS A 113 -4.28 -0.28 -7.89
C LYS A 113 -3.02 0.09 -8.65
N LEU A 114 -2.97 -0.31 -9.90
CA LEU A 114 -1.89 0.01 -10.81
C LEU A 114 -2.07 1.44 -11.30
N ILE A 115 -0.95 2.13 -11.47
CA ILE A 115 -0.90 3.42 -12.14
C ILE A 115 -0.71 3.14 -13.62
N GLY A 116 -1.59 3.69 -14.47
CA GLY A 116 -1.51 3.51 -15.93
C GLY A 116 -0.20 4.05 -16.52
N GLU A 117 -0.03 3.92 -17.85
CA GLU A 117 1.22 4.18 -18.61
C GLU A 117 1.73 5.65 -18.62
N VAL A 118 1.34 6.48 -17.66
CA VAL A 118 1.81 7.86 -17.54
C VAL A 118 2.92 7.94 -16.51
N PRO A 119 4.02 8.63 -16.81
CA PRO A 119 5.05 8.86 -15.82
C PRO A 119 4.54 9.56 -14.57
N LEU A 120 4.85 8.99 -13.40
CA LEU A 120 4.61 9.68 -12.15
C LEU A 120 5.55 10.87 -12.08
N ASN A 121 4.95 12.05 -12.00
CA ASN A 121 5.67 13.29 -11.74
C ASN A 121 5.25 13.85 -10.37
N PRO A 122 5.66 13.19 -9.26
CA PRO A 122 5.38 13.70 -7.93
C PRO A 122 6.07 15.05 -7.71
N PRO A 123 5.64 15.85 -6.73
CA PRO A 123 4.75 15.50 -5.62
C PRO A 123 3.25 15.60 -5.91
N PHE A 124 2.46 14.71 -5.28
CA PHE A 124 0.99 14.73 -5.31
C PHE A 124 0.43 15.12 -3.94
N TRP A 125 -0.41 16.15 -3.88
CA TRP A 125 -0.88 16.70 -2.60
C TRP A 125 -2.19 16.09 -2.09
N SER A 126 -2.98 15.46 -2.97
CA SER A 126 -4.24 14.80 -2.64
C SER A 126 -4.37 13.48 -3.40
N SER A 127 -5.20 12.57 -2.89
CA SER A 127 -5.52 11.33 -3.60
C SER A 127 -6.21 11.59 -4.95
N SER A 128 -6.97 12.69 -5.06
CA SER A 128 -7.62 13.12 -6.31
C SER A 128 -6.65 13.65 -7.37
N ALA A 129 -5.40 13.95 -7.01
CA ALA A 129 -4.37 14.38 -7.95
C ALA A 129 -3.56 13.21 -8.51
N LEU A 130 -3.77 11.98 -8.01
CA LEU A 130 -3.12 10.79 -8.56
C LEU A 130 -3.64 10.53 -9.98
N PRO A 131 -2.81 9.97 -10.88
CA PRO A 131 -3.27 9.47 -12.17
C PRO A 131 -4.34 8.40 -12.01
N ASP A 132 -4.97 8.00 -13.12
CA ASP A 132 -5.97 6.94 -13.10
C ASP A 132 -5.40 5.65 -12.49
N LEU A 133 -6.09 5.21 -11.44
CA LEU A 133 -5.76 4.04 -10.64
C LEU A 133 -6.69 2.89 -11.03
N VAL A 134 -6.14 1.86 -11.68
CA VAL A 134 -6.92 0.71 -12.16
C VAL A 134 -6.60 -0.55 -11.36
N PRO A 135 -7.60 -1.37 -11.01
CA PRO A 135 -7.33 -2.66 -10.39
C PRO A 135 -6.66 -3.61 -11.40
N PRO A 136 -5.81 -4.55 -10.96
CA PRO A 136 -5.26 -5.58 -11.83
C PRO A 136 -6.36 -6.37 -12.54
N SER A 137 -6.25 -6.45 -13.86
CA SER A 137 -7.24 -7.00 -14.78
C SER A 137 -6.91 -8.42 -15.26
N ASN A 138 -5.64 -8.80 -15.25
CA ASN A 138 -5.13 -10.08 -15.73
C ASN A 138 -4.11 -10.69 -14.75
N GLU A 139 -3.73 -11.95 -14.98
CA GLU A 139 -2.86 -12.70 -14.08
C GLU A 139 -1.46 -12.09 -13.91
N GLU A 140 -0.88 -11.56 -14.99
CA GLU A 140 0.43 -10.90 -14.98
C GLU A 140 0.41 -9.63 -14.11
N GLU A 141 -0.62 -8.80 -14.26
CA GLU A 141 -0.83 -7.61 -13.44
C GLU A 141 -1.02 -7.94 -11.95
N TRP A 142 -1.71 -9.04 -11.65
CA TRP A 142 -1.88 -9.54 -10.28
C TRP A 142 -0.57 -10.06 -9.69
N GLU A 143 0.18 -10.86 -10.45
CA GLU A 143 1.50 -11.36 -10.06
C GLU A 143 2.46 -10.20 -9.80
N HIS A 144 2.52 -9.24 -10.73
CA HIS A 144 3.34 -8.04 -10.60
C HIS A 144 2.97 -7.23 -9.35
N SER A 145 1.67 -7.02 -9.11
CA SER A 145 1.19 -6.34 -7.90
C SER A 145 1.62 -7.05 -6.63
N PHE A 146 1.51 -8.39 -6.58
CA PHE A 146 1.94 -9.17 -5.42
C PHE A 146 3.45 -9.08 -5.19
N GLY A 147 4.25 -9.06 -6.26
CA GLY A 147 5.69 -8.82 -6.18
C GLY A 147 6.01 -7.47 -5.54
N LEU A 148 5.42 -6.39 -6.06
CA LEU A 148 5.63 -5.04 -5.51
C LEU A 148 5.13 -4.90 -4.06
N ILE A 149 4.00 -5.51 -3.72
CA ILE A 149 3.49 -5.52 -2.33
C ILE A 149 4.47 -6.26 -1.42
N SER A 150 4.99 -7.41 -1.85
CA SER A 150 6.00 -8.16 -1.10
C SER A 150 7.22 -7.30 -0.81
N GLU A 151 7.78 -6.64 -1.82
CA GLU A 151 8.94 -5.75 -1.68
C GLU A 151 8.66 -4.54 -0.79
N PHE A 152 7.46 -3.96 -0.89
CA PHE A 152 7.04 -2.90 0.03
C PHE A 152 7.00 -3.39 1.48
N CYS A 153 6.45 -4.59 1.71
CA CYS A 153 6.42 -5.19 3.05
C CYS A 153 7.84 -5.44 3.58
N GLU A 154 8.78 -5.89 2.75
CA GLU A 154 10.20 -6.04 3.14
C GLU A 154 10.84 -4.69 3.46
N TRP A 155 10.55 -3.65 2.69
CA TRP A 155 10.97 -2.29 3.01
C TRP A 155 10.42 -1.83 4.36
N ALA A 156 9.13 -2.07 4.63
CA ALA A 156 8.49 -1.72 5.90
C ALA A 156 9.11 -2.48 7.08
N THR A 157 9.42 -3.77 6.92
CA THR A 157 10.17 -4.57 7.90
C THR A 157 11.51 -3.93 8.22
N ARG A 158 12.33 -3.61 7.20
CA ARG A 158 13.65 -2.99 7.39
C ARG A 158 13.57 -1.62 8.05
N TYR A 159 12.53 -0.84 7.73
CA TYR A 159 12.29 0.44 8.38
C TYR A 159 11.98 0.27 9.86
N GLU A 160 11.05 -0.64 10.21
CA GLU A 160 10.66 -0.90 11.59
C GLU A 160 11.81 -1.48 12.43
N ASP A 161 12.62 -2.38 11.87
CA ASP A 161 13.84 -2.88 12.50
C ASP A 161 14.82 -1.75 12.80
N TRP A 162 15.05 -0.85 11.83
CA TRP A 162 15.90 0.30 12.03
C TRP A 162 15.34 1.27 13.09
N VAL A 163 14.03 1.50 13.11
CA VAL A 163 13.41 2.33 14.16
C VAL A 163 13.63 1.72 15.53
N ASN A 164 13.43 0.41 15.68
CA ASN A 164 13.71 -0.31 16.93
C ASN A 164 15.18 -0.17 17.35
N GLN A 165 16.12 -0.24 16.40
CA GLN A 165 17.55 -0.05 16.67
C GLN A 165 17.88 1.37 17.16
N VAL A 166 17.28 2.41 16.59
CA VAL A 166 17.64 3.81 16.90
C VAL A 166 16.81 4.43 18.02
N MET A 167 15.59 3.94 18.27
CA MET A 167 14.67 4.48 19.29
C MET A 167 14.45 3.53 20.48
N GLY A 168 14.75 2.23 20.32
CA GLY A 168 14.50 1.20 21.31
C GLY A 168 13.08 0.62 21.25
N ASN A 169 12.91 -0.56 21.85
CA ASN A 169 11.70 -1.39 21.73
C ASN A 169 10.44 -0.76 22.35
N SER A 170 10.59 0.16 23.31
CA SER A 170 9.44 0.84 23.94
C SER A 170 8.85 1.96 23.08
N TYR A 171 9.56 2.39 22.02
CA TYR A 171 9.13 3.53 21.22
C TYR A 171 7.80 3.30 20.52
N ARG A 172 7.60 2.12 19.92
CA ARG A 172 6.35 1.79 19.23
C ARG A 172 5.18 1.67 20.20
N VAL A 173 5.42 1.16 21.41
CA VAL A 173 4.43 1.17 22.49
C VAL A 173 4.00 2.61 22.79
N SER A 174 4.95 3.54 22.97
CA SER A 174 4.64 4.96 23.22
C SER A 174 3.92 5.64 22.04
N CYS A 175 4.23 5.25 20.80
CA CYS A 175 3.56 5.79 19.62
C CYS A 175 2.07 5.43 19.58
N LEU A 176 1.71 4.29 20.18
CA LEU A 176 0.37 3.72 20.17
C LEU A 176 -0.44 4.02 21.44
N GLU A 177 0.10 4.79 22.39
CA GLU A 177 -0.64 5.19 23.61
C GLU A 177 -1.95 5.92 23.30
N ASP A 178 -1.95 6.78 22.28
CA ASP A 178 -3.14 7.52 21.83
C ASP A 178 -3.88 6.85 20.66
N TRP A 179 -3.55 5.59 20.33
CA TRP A 179 -4.19 4.87 19.23
C TRP A 179 -5.45 4.16 19.72
N ASP A 180 -6.60 4.55 19.18
CA ASP A 180 -7.93 4.09 19.60
C ASP A 180 -8.54 3.01 18.69
N GLN A 181 -7.80 2.55 17.68
CA GLN A 181 -8.26 1.53 16.72
C GLN A 181 -7.68 0.15 17.03
N GLN A 182 -8.09 -0.85 16.25
CA GLN A 182 -7.50 -2.18 16.33
C GLN A 182 -5.98 -2.10 16.06
N THR A 183 -5.23 -2.83 16.87
CA THR A 183 -3.76 -2.83 16.83
C THR A 183 -3.26 -4.23 16.53
N VAL A 184 -2.28 -4.34 15.64
CA VAL A 184 -1.38 -5.49 15.63
C VAL A 184 -0.49 -5.33 16.84
N PHE A 185 -0.78 -6.11 17.90
CA PHE A 185 -0.15 -5.97 19.23
C PHE A 185 1.38 -5.90 19.11
N SER A 186 1.92 -4.88 19.79
CA SER A 186 3.30 -4.44 19.71
C SER A 186 4.22 -5.38 20.48
N ASP A 187 4.66 -6.45 19.83
CA ASP A 187 5.99 -6.99 20.11
C ASP A 187 6.85 -7.04 18.84
N ASP A 188 6.24 -7.02 17.65
CA ASP A 188 7.02 -7.00 16.41
C ASP A 188 6.22 -6.54 15.17
N MET A 189 6.09 -5.22 14.97
CA MET A 189 5.56 -4.67 13.70
C MET A 189 6.42 -5.09 12.51
N ALA A 190 7.74 -5.18 12.67
CA ALA A 190 8.65 -5.63 11.62
C ALA A 190 8.34 -7.07 11.20
N GLY A 191 8.11 -7.95 12.17
CA GLY A 191 7.68 -9.33 11.96
C GLY A 191 6.29 -9.45 11.34
N ALA A 192 5.36 -8.55 11.67
CA ALA A 192 4.05 -8.50 11.02
C ALA A 192 4.16 -8.17 9.53
N TRP A 193 4.99 -7.19 9.16
CA TRP A 193 5.30 -6.87 7.77
C TRP A 193 6.04 -8.02 7.09
N ASN A 194 6.98 -8.66 7.78
CA ASN A 194 7.75 -9.78 7.22
C ASN A 194 6.84 -10.98 6.90
N ARG A 195 5.82 -11.24 7.72
CA ARG A 195 4.80 -12.26 7.42
C ARG A 195 4.01 -11.93 6.16
N LEU A 196 3.63 -10.66 5.95
CA LEU A 196 2.97 -10.24 4.72
C LEU A 196 3.90 -10.34 3.50
N ALA A 197 5.16 -9.92 3.62
CA ALA A 197 6.16 -10.08 2.57
C ALA A 197 6.24 -11.55 2.10
N ASN A 198 6.48 -12.46 3.05
CA ASN A 198 6.53 -13.89 2.74
C ASN A 198 5.22 -14.42 2.15
N TYR A 199 4.07 -13.97 2.65
CA TYR A 199 2.77 -14.37 2.12
C TYR A 199 2.61 -13.97 0.65
N PHE A 200 2.85 -12.71 0.30
CA PHE A 200 2.74 -12.23 -1.07
C PHE A 200 3.80 -12.83 -1.98
N GLY A 201 5.05 -12.95 -1.52
CA GLY A 201 6.15 -13.55 -2.28
C GLY A 201 5.95 -15.04 -2.60
N GLN A 202 5.36 -15.83 -1.70
CA GLN A 202 5.09 -17.26 -1.95
C GLN A 202 4.10 -17.49 -3.10
N HIS A 203 3.13 -16.59 -3.31
CA HIS A 203 2.17 -16.71 -4.41
C HIS A 203 2.82 -16.53 -5.78
N LEU A 204 4.00 -15.91 -5.86
CA LEU A 204 4.81 -15.82 -7.09
C LEU A 204 5.47 -17.16 -7.44
N VAL A 205 5.77 -17.98 -6.43
CA VAL A 205 6.47 -19.27 -6.62
C VAL A 205 5.46 -20.38 -6.94
N SER A 206 4.30 -20.38 -6.27
CA SER A 206 3.29 -21.43 -6.45
C SER A 206 2.65 -21.46 -7.85
N ASN A 207 2.61 -20.33 -8.56
CA ASN A 207 2.07 -20.27 -9.93
C ASN A 207 3.06 -20.74 -11.02
N LYS A 208 4.37 -20.81 -10.73
CA LYS A 208 5.37 -21.30 -11.70
C LYS A 208 5.43 -22.83 -11.81
N PHE A 209 4.80 -23.55 -10.89
CA PHE A 209 4.79 -25.02 -10.86
C PHE A 209 3.43 -25.64 -11.23
N SER A 210 2.49 -24.83 -11.74
CA SER A 210 1.20 -25.29 -12.27
C SER A 210 1.20 -25.21 -13.79
N ILE A 211 2.04 -26.02 -14.45
CA ILE A 211 2.00 -26.30 -15.89
C ILE A 211 2.06 -27.81 -16.06
#